data_AF-A0A371J258-F1
#
_entry.id   AF-A0A371J258-F1
#
_cell.length_a   1.000
_cell.length_b   1.000
_cell.length_c   1.000
_cell.angle_alpha   90.00
_cell.angle_beta   90.00
_cell.angle_gamma   90.00
#
_symmetry.space_group_name_H-M   'P 1'
#
loop_
_entity.id
_entity.type
_entity.pdbx_description
1 polymer ?
#
loop_
_entity_poly.entity_id
_entity_poly.type
_entity_poly.pdbx_seq_one_letter_code
_entity_poly.pdbx_strand_id
1 'polypeptide(L)'
;MINLYDSQITDILPDNLKKNADNIAISYALSNQIKKALEYSKNTCVYACIDQLPHEILDLLALEFRTQYYNQNLSIDVKRILIKNTLPWYERAGTPSAVEELTAVVFGYGKEAEWYEYGGKPG
;
A
#
# COMPACT_ATOMS: atom_id res chain seq x y z
N MET A 1 16.50 5.11 -22.07
CA MET A 1 16.15 5.05 -20.63
C MET A 1 16.98 3.93 -20.02
N ILE A 2 17.74 4.19 -18.96
CA ILE A 2 18.61 3.16 -18.33
C ILE A 2 17.72 2.31 -17.41
N ASN A 3 17.64 1.00 -17.65
CA ASN A 3 16.87 0.07 -16.83
C ASN A 3 17.79 -0.58 -15.79
N LEU A 4 17.64 -0.16 -14.53
CA LEU A 4 18.45 -0.67 -13.41
C LEU A 4 18.30 -2.19 -13.21
N TYR A 5 17.11 -2.74 -13.46
CA TYR A 5 16.83 -4.16 -13.20
C TYR A 5 17.62 -5.09 -14.11
N ASP A 6 17.76 -4.69 -15.38
CA ASP A 6 18.47 -5.48 -16.40
C ASP A 6 19.93 -5.06 -16.59
N SER A 7 20.40 -4.06 -15.82
CA SER A 7 21.78 -3.57 -15.90
C SER A 7 22.78 -4.55 -15.28
N GLN A 8 23.97 -4.60 -15.87
CA GLN A 8 25.11 -5.38 -15.39
C GLN A 8 26.36 -4.52 -15.28
N ILE A 9 27.31 -4.92 -14.42
CA ILE A 9 28.61 -4.23 -14.34
C ILE A 9 29.36 -4.35 -15.67
N THR A 10 29.23 -5.47 -16.38
CA THR A 10 29.84 -5.62 -17.72
C THR A 10 29.32 -4.60 -18.74
N ASP A 11 28.22 -3.89 -18.49
CA ASP A 11 27.75 -2.80 -19.35
C ASP A 11 28.58 -1.51 -19.20
N ILE A 12 29.28 -1.35 -18.08
CA ILE A 12 30.11 -0.16 -17.78
C ILE A 12 31.62 -0.44 -17.83
N LEU A 13 32.03 -1.71 -17.87
CA LEU A 13 33.44 -2.07 -17.93
C LEU A 13 34.04 -1.80 -19.33
N PRO A 14 35.32 -1.40 -19.41
CA PRO A 14 36.02 -1.29 -20.69
C PRO A 14 36.19 -2.66 -21.38
N ASP A 15 36.30 -2.68 -22.71
CA ASP A 15 36.28 -3.89 -23.53
C ASP A 15 37.35 -4.93 -23.16
N ASN A 16 38.50 -4.48 -22.67
CA ASN A 16 39.60 -5.35 -22.22
C ASN A 16 39.27 -6.12 -20.94
N LEU A 17 38.36 -5.60 -20.10
CA LEU A 17 37.93 -6.23 -18.85
C LEU A 17 36.60 -6.98 -19.02
N LYS A 18 35.73 -6.52 -19.93
CA LYS A 18 34.40 -7.10 -20.16
C LYS A 18 34.43 -8.57 -20.59
N LYS A 19 35.48 -8.98 -21.29
CA LYS A 19 35.65 -10.36 -21.81
C LYS A 19 36.32 -11.32 -20.82
N ASN A 20 36.82 -10.83 -19.69
CA ASN A 20 37.43 -11.70 -18.68
C ASN A 20 36.35 -12.54 -17.99
N ALA A 21 36.56 -13.86 -17.94
CA ALA A 21 35.65 -14.82 -17.31
C ALA A 21 35.34 -14.46 -15.84
N ASP A 22 36.34 -14.00 -15.09
CA ASP A 22 36.16 -13.61 -13.67
C ASP A 22 35.19 -12.43 -13.54
N ASN A 23 35.32 -11.44 -14.43
CA ASN A 23 34.46 -10.25 -14.43
C ASN A 23 33.03 -10.59 -14.86
N ILE A 24 32.86 -11.52 -15.81
CA ILE A 24 31.53 -12.02 -16.20
C ILE A 24 30.87 -12.74 -15.02
N ALA A 25 31.61 -13.60 -14.32
CA ALA A 25 31.09 -14.32 -13.15
C ALA A 25 30.67 -13.38 -12.02
N ILE A 26 31.50 -12.38 -11.69
CA ILE A 26 31.17 -11.36 -10.68
C ILE A 26 29.95 -10.53 -11.11
N SER A 27 29.90 -10.10 -12.37
CA SER A 27 28.78 -9.34 -12.91
C SER A 27 27.46 -10.11 -12.80
N TYR A 28 27.47 -11.41 -13.12
CA TYR A 28 26.31 -12.28 -12.99
C TYR A 28 25.86 -12.42 -11.53
N ALA A 29 26.79 -12.71 -10.63
CA ALA A 29 26.50 -12.85 -9.21
C ALA A 29 25.91 -11.56 -8.61
N LEU A 30 26.49 -10.40 -8.94
CA LEU A 30 25.98 -9.13 -8.45
C LEU A 30 24.62 -8.77 -9.06
N SER A 31 24.43 -9.00 -10.35
CA SER A 31 23.13 -8.75 -11.00
C SER A 31 22.00 -9.51 -10.30
N ASN A 32 22.23 -10.79 -9.97
CA ASN A 32 21.27 -11.59 -9.22
C ASN A 32 20.99 -11.01 -7.82
N GLN A 33 22.03 -10.55 -7.13
CA GLN A 33 21.88 -9.95 -5.80
C GLN A 33 21.15 -8.61 -5.84
N ILE A 34 21.43 -7.76 -6.84
CA ILE A 34 20.74 -6.48 -7.05
C ILE A 34 19.28 -6.72 -7.37
N LYS A 35 18.95 -7.66 -8.27
CA LYS A 35 17.55 -8.02 -8.57
C LYS A 35 16.81 -8.43 -7.32
N LYS A 36 17.42 -9.27 -6.47
CA LYS A 36 16.86 -9.68 -5.19
C LYS A 36 16.65 -8.49 -4.24
N ALA A 37 17.62 -7.58 -4.16
CA ALA A 37 17.51 -6.38 -3.34
C ALA A 37 16.39 -5.44 -3.84
N LEU A 38 16.23 -5.29 -5.16
CA LEU A 38 15.14 -4.51 -5.75
C LEU A 38 13.77 -5.12 -5.44
N GLU A 39 13.63 -6.44 -5.51
CA GLU A 39 12.38 -7.11 -5.11
C GLU A 39 12.07 -6.88 -3.63
N TYR A 40 13.06 -6.97 -2.74
CA TYR A 40 12.86 -6.65 -1.33
C TYR A 40 12.52 -5.18 -1.08
N SER A 41 13.10 -4.26 -1.86
CA SER A 41 12.80 -2.84 -1.77
C SER A 41 11.34 -2.52 -2.12
N LYS A 42 10.66 -3.33 -2.94
CA LYS A 42 9.23 -3.13 -3.22
C LYS A 42 8.38 -3.37 -1.97
N ASN A 43 8.83 -4.24 -1.07
CA ASN A 43 8.11 -4.60 0.15
C ASN A 43 8.34 -3.62 1.31
N THR A 44 9.24 -2.64 1.18
CA THR A 44 9.47 -1.64 2.23
C THR A 44 8.43 -0.52 2.21
N CYS A 45 7.75 -0.33 1.08
CA CYS A 45 6.66 0.63 0.97
C CYS A 45 5.37 0.01 1.50
N VAL A 46 4.89 0.51 2.63
CA VAL A 46 3.64 0.02 3.24
C VAL A 46 2.48 0.94 2.85
N TYR A 47 2.31 2.08 3.53
CA TYR A 47 1.20 3.00 3.27
C TYR A 47 1.15 3.51 1.82
N ALA A 48 2.30 3.86 1.24
CA ALA A 48 2.38 4.38 -0.12
C ALA A 48 2.03 3.35 -1.21
N CYS A 49 2.09 2.05 -0.89
CA CYS A 49 1.85 0.96 -1.84
C CYS A 49 0.67 0.07 -1.44
N ILE A 50 -0.29 0.59 -0.65
CA ILE A 50 -1.48 -0.15 -0.16
C ILE A 50 -2.19 -0.95 -1.27
N ASP A 51 -2.25 -0.43 -2.50
CA ASP A 51 -2.90 -1.10 -3.63
C ASP A 51 -2.20 -2.39 -4.10
N GLN A 52 -0.97 -2.61 -3.68
CA GLN A 52 -0.15 -3.76 -4.06
C GLN A 52 0.08 -4.73 -2.90
N LEU A 53 -0.31 -4.34 -1.68
CA LEU A 53 -0.09 -5.16 -0.49
C LEU A 53 -1.01 -6.39 -0.48
N PRO A 54 -0.49 -7.53 0.02
CA PRO A 54 -1.29 -8.74 0.24
C PRO A 54 -2.16 -8.61 1.50
N HIS A 55 -3.13 -9.53 1.65
CA HIS A 55 -4.12 -9.49 2.73
C HIS A 55 -3.51 -9.43 4.13
N GLU A 56 -2.45 -10.21 4.37
CA GLU A 56 -1.82 -10.35 5.68
C GLU A 56 -1.19 -9.03 6.14
N ILE A 57 -0.57 -8.29 5.22
CA ILE A 57 0.03 -6.99 5.52
C ILE A 57 -1.06 -5.94 5.73
N LEU A 58 -2.15 -5.98 4.95
CA LEU A 58 -3.29 -5.09 5.15
C LEU A 58 -3.94 -5.32 6.53
N ASP A 59 -4.08 -6.57 6.96
CA ASP A 59 -4.62 -6.91 8.29
C ASP A 59 -3.75 -6.37 9.42
N LEU A 60 -2.43 -6.46 9.29
CA LEU A 60 -1.48 -5.89 10.26
C LEU A 60 -1.52 -4.36 10.26
N LEU A 61 -1.60 -3.73 9.09
CA LEU A 61 -1.67 -2.29 8.95
C LEU A 61 -2.99 -1.73 9.51
N ALA A 62 -4.09 -2.45 9.30
CA ALA A 62 -5.38 -2.11 9.88
C ALA A 62 -5.34 -2.12 11.42
N LEU A 63 -4.64 -3.09 12.01
CA LEU A 63 -4.40 -3.17 13.45
C LEU A 63 -3.55 -2.00 13.95
N GLU A 64 -2.45 -1.69 13.25
CA GLU A 64 -1.54 -0.58 13.60
C GLU A 64 -2.28 0.76 13.60
N PHE A 65 -3.09 1.02 12.57
CA PHE A 65 -3.89 2.24 12.47
C PHE A 65 -5.20 2.22 13.26
N ARG A 66 -5.55 1.10 13.88
CA ARG A 66 -6.84 0.91 14.59
C ARG A 66 -8.06 1.19 13.69
N THR A 67 -7.96 0.78 12.44
CA THR A 67 -8.97 1.04 11.40
C THR A 67 -10.36 0.61 11.86
N GLN A 68 -11.30 1.55 11.88
CA GLN A 68 -12.66 1.32 12.37
C GLN A 68 -13.43 0.38 11.42
N TYR A 69 -14.33 -0.44 11.98
CA TYR A 69 -15.20 -1.38 11.24
C TYR A 69 -14.48 -2.39 10.34
N TYR A 70 -13.17 -2.59 10.57
CA TYR A 70 -12.37 -3.56 9.85
C TYR A 70 -12.71 -5.00 10.25
N ASN A 71 -12.74 -5.90 9.27
CA ASN A 71 -12.86 -7.33 9.47
C ASN A 71 -11.94 -8.09 8.49
N GLN A 72 -11.25 -9.13 8.97
CA GLN A 72 -10.33 -9.93 8.16
C GLN A 72 -11.01 -10.65 6.98
N ASN A 73 -12.32 -10.87 7.04
CA ASN A 73 -13.11 -11.51 5.98
C ASN A 73 -13.58 -10.53 4.89
N LEU A 74 -13.26 -9.23 5.00
CA LEU A 74 -13.60 -8.25 3.97
C LEU A 74 -12.81 -8.50 2.67
N SER A 75 -13.38 -8.08 1.55
CA SER A 75 -12.67 -8.09 0.27
C SER A 75 -11.43 -7.20 0.31
N ILE A 76 -10.43 -7.52 -0.49
CA ILE A 76 -9.16 -6.77 -0.51
C ILE A 76 -9.38 -5.28 -0.84
N ASP A 77 -10.35 -4.98 -1.70
CA ASP A 77 -10.66 -3.62 -2.10
C ASP A 77 -11.25 -2.81 -0.95
N VAL A 78 -12.18 -3.40 -0.18
CA VAL A 78 -12.75 -2.76 1.01
C VAL A 78 -11.68 -2.56 2.08
N LYS A 79 -10.81 -3.57 2.31
CA LYS A 79 -9.67 -3.44 3.24
C LYS A 79 -8.80 -2.24 2.89
N ARG A 80 -8.42 -2.09 1.62
CA ARG A 80 -7.60 -0.97 1.12
C ARG A 80 -8.28 0.38 1.32
N ILE A 81 -9.57 0.48 0.99
CA ILE A 81 -10.34 1.73 1.14
C ILE A 81 -10.43 2.12 2.61
N LEU A 82 -10.76 1.18 3.50
CA LEU A 82 -10.82 1.45 4.94
C LEU A 82 -9.48 1.98 5.46
N ILE A 83 -8.39 1.26 5.18
CA ILE A 83 -7.05 1.62 5.68
C ILE A 83 -6.56 2.97 5.12
N LYS A 84 -6.81 3.27 3.84
CA LYS A 84 -6.45 4.56 3.22
C LYS A 84 -7.17 5.74 3.86
N ASN A 85 -8.40 5.53 4.31
CA ASN A 85 -9.22 6.60 4.88
C ASN A 85 -9.16 6.67 6.41
N THR A 86 -8.51 5.72 7.09
CA THR A 86 -8.40 5.72 8.56
C THR A 86 -7.86 7.04 9.12
N LEU A 87 -6.73 7.53 8.61
CA LEU A 87 -6.13 8.79 9.10
C LEU A 87 -7.00 10.01 8.76
N PRO A 88 -7.48 10.19 7.50
CA PRO A 88 -8.46 11.23 7.20
C PRO A 88 -9.69 11.20 8.10
N TRP A 89 -10.28 10.03 8.35
CA TRP A 89 -11.46 9.91 9.22
C TRP A 89 -11.18 10.30 10.66
N TYR A 90 -9.97 10.04 11.17
CA TYR A 90 -9.58 10.53 12.50
C TYR A 90 -9.41 12.05 12.54
N GLU A 91 -8.91 12.67 11.48
CA GLU A 91 -8.79 14.13 11.39
C GLU A 91 -10.15 14.83 11.44
N ARG A 92 -11.17 14.22 10.81
CA ARG A 92 -12.55 14.74 10.75
C ARG A 92 -13.55 13.94 11.58
N ALA A 93 -13.07 13.27 12.63
CA ALA A 93 -13.92 12.45 13.50
C ALA A 93 -15.04 13.30 14.12
N GLY A 94 -16.27 12.79 14.09
CA GLY A 94 -17.46 13.50 14.59
C GLY A 94 -18.08 14.49 13.60
N THR A 95 -17.57 14.58 12.38
CA THR A 95 -18.26 15.32 11.30
C THR A 95 -19.22 14.39 10.54
N PRO A 96 -20.35 14.91 10.02
CA PRO A 96 -21.26 14.10 9.23
C PRO A 96 -20.61 13.44 8.02
N SER A 97 -19.74 14.18 7.31
CA SER A 97 -18.97 13.67 6.17
C SER A 97 -18.18 12.40 6.52
N ALA A 98 -17.49 12.37 7.67
CA ALA A 98 -16.71 11.21 8.08
C ALA A 98 -17.61 9.99 8.38
N VAL A 99 -18.77 10.22 8.99
CA VAL A 99 -19.74 9.17 9.32
C VAL A 99 -20.38 8.61 8.04
N GLU A 100 -20.79 9.48 7.12
CA GLU A 100 -21.37 9.09 5.84
C GLU A 100 -20.38 8.29 4.98
N GLU A 101 -19.15 8.80 4.81
CA GLU A 101 -18.10 8.13 4.04
C GLU A 101 -17.79 6.74 4.61
N LEU A 102 -17.60 6.64 5.92
CA LEU A 102 -17.33 5.38 6.59
C LEU A 102 -18.47 4.39 6.41
N THR A 103 -19.72 4.85 6.58
CA THR A 103 -20.91 4.01 6.46
C THR A 103 -21.10 3.54 5.02
N ALA A 104 -20.87 4.42 4.05
CA ALA A 104 -20.93 4.08 2.62
C ALA A 104 -19.88 3.05 2.23
N VAL A 105 -18.66 3.12 2.77
CA VAL A 105 -17.59 2.13 2.50
C VAL A 105 -17.95 0.75 3.03
N VAL A 106 -18.56 0.65 4.22
CA VAL A 106 -18.87 -0.64 4.86
C VAL A 106 -20.19 -1.23 4.34
N PHE A 107 -21.22 -0.42 4.14
CA PHE A 107 -22.59 -0.87 3.85
C PHE A 107 -23.06 -0.56 2.42
N GLY A 108 -22.24 0.12 1.61
CA GLY A 108 -22.56 0.50 0.22
C GLY A 108 -23.45 1.73 0.07
N TYR A 109 -24.07 2.20 1.15
CA TYR A 109 -24.86 3.43 1.22
C TYR A 109 -24.83 3.96 2.65
N GLY A 110 -24.65 5.27 2.79
CA GLY A 110 -24.72 5.98 4.07
C GLY A 110 -25.21 7.40 3.80
N LYS A 111 -26.32 7.78 4.42
CA LYS A 111 -26.77 9.17 4.46
C LYS A 111 -27.15 9.46 5.89
N GLU A 112 -26.53 10.47 6.45
CA GLU A 112 -26.90 10.98 7.75
C GLU A 112 -28.09 11.93 7.58
N ALA A 113 -29.00 11.91 8.55
CA ALA A 113 -30.10 12.85 8.62
C ALA A 113 -30.10 13.44 10.03
N GLU A 114 -30.14 14.75 10.11
CA GLU A 114 -30.17 15.45 11.38
C GLU A 114 -31.53 15.26 12.06
N TRP A 115 -31.57 15.32 13.39
CA TRP A 115 -32.79 15.03 14.17
C TRP A 115 -34.00 15.87 13.75
N TYR A 116 -33.79 17.11 13.34
CA TYR A 116 -34.85 18.00 12.88
C TYR A 116 -35.36 17.65 11.47
N GLU A 117 -34.58 16.94 10.64
CA GLU A 117 -34.96 16.58 9.27
C GLU A 117 -35.96 15.43 9.22
N TYR A 118 -35.97 14.57 10.23
CA TYR A 118 -36.91 13.45 10.35
C TYR A 118 -37.94 13.61 11.48
N GLY A 119 -38.04 14.81 12.07
CA GLY A 119 -38.98 15.08 13.17
C GLY A 119 -38.64 14.41 14.49
N GLY A 120 -37.36 14.09 14.70
CA GLY A 120 -36.81 13.58 15.95
C GLY A 120 -36.83 14.61 17.08
N LYS A 121 -36.55 14.14 18.30
CA LYS A 121 -36.38 15.01 19.47
C LYS A 121 -34.90 15.26 19.71
N PRO A 122 -34.51 16.47 20.15
CA PRO A 122 -33.13 16.74 20.54
C PRO A 122 -32.74 15.82 21.71
N GLY A 123 -31.55 15.26 21.62
CA GLY A 123 -30.90 14.43 22.64
C GLY A 123 -29.59 15.05 23.09
#